data_AF-A0A7T4B0G4-F1
#
_entry.id   AF-A0A7T4B0G4-F1
#
_cell.length_a   1.000
_cell.length_b   1.000
_cell.length_c   1.000
_cell.angle_alpha   90.00
_cell.angle_beta   90.00
_cell.angle_gamma   90.00
#
_symmetry.space_group_name_H-M   'P 1'
#
loop_
_entity.id
_entity.type
_entity.pdbx_description
1 polymer ?
#
loop_
_entity_poly.entity_id
_entity_poly.type
_entity_poly.pdbx_seq_one_letter_code
_entity_poly.pdbx_strand_id
1 'polypeptide(L)'
;MTARQAQLTLVLAVLAGPAWAQAGSAAPATPADTCAVVTVREGDPVPLDACAVSIVPATPDTRGIVFGGPAWQPLAPQTMPGVFYDRDSIVQLTERPLVMLATVAWFYAQPRVSEANGQPYGSVTQPVTINCSNNTYTITETQHYAGPDATGELVESLPVAGISNAPVARDPVQRQLRSVICPAGKSSRK
;
A
#
# COMPACT_ATOMS: atom_id res chain seq x y z
N MET A 1 -57.04 4.12 3.17
CA MET A 1 -57.90 3.89 1.99
C MET A 1 -57.35 4.81 0.90
N THR A 2 -56.84 4.41 -0.26
CA THR A 2 -56.97 3.27 -1.19
C THR A 2 -55.63 3.17 -1.97
N ALA A 3 -54.91 2.05 -1.98
CA ALA A 3 -54.89 1.00 -3.02
C ALA A 3 -54.54 1.47 -4.45
N ARG A 4 -53.41 0.98 -5.01
CA ARG A 4 -53.38 -0.01 -6.11
C ARG A 4 -51.95 -0.37 -6.54
N GLN A 5 -51.69 -1.68 -6.52
CA GLN A 5 -50.52 -2.38 -7.01
C GLN A 5 -50.59 -2.53 -8.54
N ALA A 6 -49.44 -2.55 -9.22
CA ALA A 6 -49.31 -3.00 -10.59
C ALA A 6 -48.37 -4.23 -10.61
N GLN A 7 -48.96 -5.39 -10.88
CA GLN A 7 -48.29 -6.62 -11.33
C GLN A 7 -48.59 -6.79 -12.83
N LEU A 8 -47.79 -7.60 -13.54
CA LEU A 8 -48.00 -8.24 -14.87
C LEU A 8 -46.77 -8.01 -15.78
N THR A 9 -46.13 -8.99 -16.45
CA THR A 9 -46.37 -10.43 -16.64
C THR A 9 -45.06 -11.03 -17.16
N LEU A 10 -44.69 -12.24 -16.71
CA LEU A 10 -43.56 -13.01 -17.24
C LEU A 10 -44.15 -14.29 -17.86
N VAL A 11 -44.02 -14.45 -19.17
CA VAL A 11 -44.55 -15.63 -19.89
C VAL A 11 -43.40 -16.59 -20.18
N LEU A 12 -43.52 -17.79 -19.61
CA LEU A 12 -42.73 -18.99 -19.88
C LEU A 12 -43.52 -19.90 -20.84
N ALA A 13 -42.86 -20.48 -21.84
CA ALA A 13 -43.19 -21.77 -22.44
C ALA A 13 -42.11 -22.16 -23.47
N VAL A 14 -41.67 -23.40 -23.71
CA VAL A 14 -41.58 -24.68 -22.99
C VAL A 14 -40.97 -25.69 -23.99
N LEU A 15 -39.96 -26.47 -23.53
CA LEU A 15 -39.59 -27.87 -23.86
C LEU A 15 -39.41 -28.37 -25.32
N ALA A 16 -38.26 -29.04 -25.58
CA ALA A 16 -38.18 -30.49 -25.86
C ALA A 16 -36.73 -30.94 -26.18
N GLY A 17 -36.24 -32.02 -25.54
CA GLY A 17 -35.12 -32.85 -26.03
C GLY A 17 -35.63 -34.09 -26.77
N PRO A 18 -34.92 -35.24 -26.77
CA PRO A 18 -33.56 -35.51 -27.27
C PRO A 18 -33.54 -36.71 -28.27
N ALA A 19 -32.64 -36.77 -29.26
CA ALA A 19 -32.17 -38.05 -29.86
C ALA A 19 -31.05 -37.88 -30.93
N TRP A 20 -29.87 -38.41 -30.60
CA TRP A 20 -28.85 -39.09 -31.40
C TRP A 20 -28.99 -39.17 -32.95
N ALA A 21 -27.97 -38.70 -33.65
CA ALA A 21 -27.43 -39.38 -34.84
C ALA A 21 -25.95 -39.02 -35.02
N GLN A 22 -25.13 -40.06 -35.08
CA GLN A 22 -23.69 -40.04 -35.28
C GLN A 22 -23.36 -40.30 -36.74
N ALA A 23 -22.15 -39.85 -37.15
CA ALA A 23 -21.35 -40.25 -38.31
C ALA A 23 -21.38 -39.34 -39.54
N GLY A 24 -20.22 -38.72 -39.76
CA GLY A 24 -19.81 -38.07 -40.98
C GLY A 24 -18.39 -37.53 -40.79
N SER A 25 -17.40 -38.41 -40.85
CA SER A 25 -15.98 -38.08 -40.74
C SER A 25 -15.59 -37.03 -41.78
N ALA A 26 -15.44 -35.78 -41.35
CA ALA A 26 -14.66 -34.78 -42.05
C ALA A 26 -13.36 -34.59 -41.26
N ALA A 27 -12.22 -34.70 -41.95
CA ALA A 27 -10.91 -34.45 -41.39
C ALA A 27 -10.89 -33.12 -40.61
N PRO A 28 -10.17 -33.01 -39.47
CA PRO A 28 -10.01 -31.73 -38.82
C PRO A 28 -9.34 -30.79 -39.83
N ALA A 29 -10.06 -29.77 -40.25
CA ALA A 29 -9.45 -28.60 -40.86
C ALA A 29 -8.45 -28.07 -39.83
N THR A 30 -7.17 -28.11 -40.16
CA THR A 30 -6.11 -27.41 -39.43
C THR A 30 -6.57 -25.97 -39.22
N PRO A 31 -6.76 -25.51 -37.97
CA PRO A 31 -7.01 -24.11 -37.74
C PRO A 31 -5.75 -23.35 -38.17
N ALA A 32 -5.90 -22.51 -39.19
CA ALA A 32 -4.91 -21.51 -39.51
C ALA A 32 -4.81 -20.54 -38.33
N ASP A 33 -3.57 -20.32 -37.89
CA ASP A 33 -3.10 -19.16 -37.14
C ASP A 33 -3.76 -18.88 -35.78
N THR A 34 -3.57 -19.79 -34.82
CA THR A 34 -3.54 -19.37 -33.41
C THR A 34 -2.27 -18.59 -33.14
N CYS A 35 -2.38 -17.27 -33.23
CA CYS A 35 -1.39 -16.33 -32.77
C CYS A 35 -0.94 -16.62 -31.33
N ALA A 36 0.35 -16.89 -31.10
CA ALA A 36 0.90 -17.05 -29.76
C ALA A 36 1.11 -15.69 -29.10
N VAL A 37 0.57 -15.52 -27.88
CA VAL A 37 0.90 -14.40 -26.99
C VAL A 37 2.09 -14.81 -26.15
N VAL A 38 3.20 -14.08 -26.26
CA VAL A 38 4.45 -14.43 -25.58
C VAL A 38 4.80 -13.37 -24.54
N THR A 39 5.21 -13.83 -23.36
CA THR A 39 5.79 -12.95 -22.34
C THR A 39 7.32 -13.10 -22.38
N VAL A 40 8.02 -11.99 -22.57
CA VAL A 40 9.49 -11.93 -22.66
C VAL A 40 10.03 -10.96 -21.64
N ARG A 41 11.25 -11.19 -21.14
CA ARG A 41 11.91 -10.26 -20.24
C ARG A 41 12.51 -9.11 -21.03
N GLU A 42 12.54 -7.91 -20.45
CA GLU A 42 13.13 -6.73 -21.06
C GLU A 42 14.59 -6.97 -21.43
N GLY A 43 14.91 -6.84 -22.72
CA GLY A 43 16.23 -7.13 -23.28
C GLY A 43 16.36 -8.49 -24.01
N ASP A 44 15.40 -9.41 -23.85
CA ASP A 44 15.40 -10.68 -24.57
C ASP A 44 14.86 -10.55 -26.00
N PRO A 45 15.34 -11.38 -26.95
CA PRO A 45 14.85 -11.36 -28.33
C PRO A 45 13.39 -11.84 -28.41
N VAL A 46 12.56 -11.04 -29.06
CA VAL A 46 11.14 -11.32 -29.30
C VAL A 46 10.98 -12.27 -30.49
N PRO A 47 10.23 -13.37 -30.36
CA PRO A 47 9.92 -14.25 -31.50
C PRO A 47 9.13 -13.52 -32.60
N LEU A 48 9.53 -13.70 -33.86
CA LEU A 48 8.94 -13.00 -35.02
C LEU A 48 7.52 -13.46 -35.37
N ASP A 49 7.07 -14.58 -34.79
CA ASP A 49 5.75 -15.19 -34.95
C ASP A 49 4.79 -14.86 -33.79
N ALA A 50 5.21 -14.06 -32.82
CA ALA A 50 4.36 -13.58 -31.74
C ALA A 50 3.56 -12.36 -32.19
N CYS A 51 2.23 -12.42 -32.08
CA CYS A 51 1.36 -11.31 -32.49
C CYS A 51 0.81 -10.50 -31.32
N ALA A 52 1.17 -10.87 -30.09
CA ALA A 52 1.15 -9.98 -28.93
C ALA A 52 2.28 -10.34 -27.95
N VAL A 53 2.94 -9.30 -27.44
CA VAL A 53 4.14 -9.44 -26.60
C VAL A 53 3.95 -8.65 -25.32
N SER A 54 4.08 -9.32 -24.18
CA SER A 54 4.14 -8.67 -22.87
C SER A 54 5.59 -8.66 -22.39
N ILE A 55 6.12 -7.46 -22.11
CA ILE A 55 7.50 -7.29 -21.65
C ILE A 55 7.49 -7.20 -20.12
N VAL A 56 8.16 -8.15 -19.46
CA VAL A 56 8.40 -8.11 -18.02
C VAL A 56 9.70 -7.34 -17.78
N PRO A 57 9.69 -6.26 -16.97
CA PRO A 57 10.89 -5.48 -16.69
C PRO A 57 12.03 -6.36 -16.19
N ALA A 58 13.24 -6.14 -16.70
CA ALA A 58 14.41 -6.83 -16.18
C ALA A 58 14.60 -6.39 -14.72
N THR A 59 14.80 -7.34 -13.82
CA THR A 59 15.21 -7.05 -12.44
C THR A 59 16.47 -6.17 -12.48
N PRO A 60 16.45 -4.96 -11.90
CA PRO A 60 17.57 -4.03 -12.02
C PRO A 60 18.81 -4.64 -11.36
N ASP A 61 19.92 -4.65 -12.09
CA ASP A 61 21.24 -5.01 -11.59
C ASP A 61 21.62 -4.06 -10.46
N THR A 62 21.79 -4.59 -9.25
CA THR A 62 22.12 -3.82 -8.03
C THR A 62 23.57 -3.32 -7.98
N ARG A 63 24.26 -3.27 -9.13
CA ARG A 63 25.63 -2.74 -9.22
C ARG A 63 25.62 -1.33 -9.80
N GLY A 64 25.25 -0.38 -8.96
CA GLY A 64 25.42 1.05 -9.24
C GLY A 64 24.34 1.89 -8.57
N ILE A 65 24.60 2.31 -7.33
CA ILE A 65 24.04 3.48 -6.62
C ILE A 65 22.59 3.84 -6.96
N VAL A 66 21.66 3.62 -6.02
CA VAL A 66 20.31 4.18 -6.06
C VAL A 66 20.16 5.20 -4.93
N PHE A 67 19.98 6.49 -5.27
CA PHE A 67 19.25 7.43 -4.42
C PHE A 67 17.77 7.09 -4.60
N GLY A 68 17.13 6.37 -3.67
CA GLY A 68 15.77 5.88 -3.91
C GLY A 68 15.01 5.41 -2.68
N GLY A 69 13.88 6.06 -2.45
CA GLY A 69 12.79 5.62 -1.56
C GLY A 69 13.10 5.68 -0.06
N PRO A 70 12.06 5.72 0.79
CA PRO A 70 12.23 5.58 2.24
C PRO A 70 12.72 4.16 2.59
N ALA A 71 13.61 4.05 3.58
CA ALA A 71 14.08 2.76 4.09
C ALA A 71 13.14 2.25 5.19
N TRP A 72 11.94 1.83 4.78
CA TRP A 72 10.90 1.38 5.69
C TRP A 72 11.32 0.15 6.49
N GLN A 73 11.24 0.25 7.82
CA GLN A 73 11.49 -0.84 8.76
C GLN A 73 10.25 -1.06 9.64
N PRO A 74 9.87 -2.32 9.90
CA PRO A 74 8.72 -2.59 10.76
C PRO A 74 9.03 -2.13 12.19
N LEU A 75 8.13 -1.32 12.75
CA LEU A 75 8.35 -0.73 14.07
C LEU A 75 8.20 -1.77 15.20
N ALA A 76 7.15 -2.58 15.12
CA ALA A 76 6.83 -3.62 16.09
C ALA A 76 5.97 -4.71 15.42
N PRO A 77 6.53 -5.57 14.56
CA PRO A 77 5.75 -6.42 13.66
C PRO A 77 4.78 -7.37 14.38
N GLN A 78 5.10 -7.77 15.61
CA GLN A 78 4.28 -8.68 16.42
C GLN A 78 3.12 -7.99 17.13
N THR A 79 3.26 -6.71 17.49
CA THR A 79 2.28 -5.97 18.32
C THR A 79 1.59 -4.83 17.58
N MET A 80 2.16 -4.38 16.46
CA MET A 80 1.69 -3.29 15.61
C MET A 80 1.92 -3.67 14.14
N PRO A 81 1.19 -4.69 13.62
CA PRO A 81 1.31 -5.06 12.22
C PRO A 81 0.89 -3.88 11.32
N GLY A 82 1.65 -3.66 10.25
CA GLY A 82 1.40 -2.56 9.32
C GLY A 82 1.99 -1.20 9.74
N VAL A 83 2.70 -1.12 10.88
CA VAL A 83 3.35 0.13 11.33
C VAL A 83 4.85 0.06 11.07
N PHE A 84 5.37 1.09 10.41
CA PHE A 84 6.75 1.19 9.95
C PHE A 84 7.36 2.54 10.36
N TYR A 85 8.68 2.61 10.34
CA TYR A 85 9.41 3.88 10.39
C TYR A 85 10.43 3.93 9.26
N ASP A 86 10.72 5.12 8.76
CA ASP A 86 11.77 5.31 7.77
C ASP A 86 13.10 5.50 8.51
N ARG A 87 13.99 4.51 8.41
CA ARG A 87 15.30 4.57 9.05
C ARG A 87 16.11 5.78 8.57
N ASP A 88 15.97 6.13 7.30
CA ASP A 88 16.82 7.15 6.68
C ASP A 88 16.28 8.57 6.95
N SER A 89 15.04 8.68 7.47
CA SER A 89 14.47 9.93 7.98
C SER A 89 14.90 10.31 9.39
N ILE A 90 15.67 9.46 10.08
CA ILE A 90 16.05 9.70 11.49
C ILE A 90 17.10 10.81 11.54
N VAL A 91 16.73 11.94 12.13
CA VAL A 91 17.61 13.12 12.25
C VAL A 91 17.59 13.66 13.67
N GLN A 92 18.75 13.98 14.22
CA GLN A 92 18.83 14.75 15.47
C GLN A 92 18.62 16.24 15.16
N LEU A 93 17.56 16.83 15.70
CA LEU A 93 17.26 18.26 15.52
C LEU A 93 18.04 19.15 16.49
N THR A 94 18.14 18.73 17.76
CA THR A 94 18.85 19.47 18.81
C THR A 94 19.52 18.51 19.78
N GLU A 95 20.64 18.91 20.40
CA GLU A 95 21.35 18.11 21.41
C GLU A 95 20.85 18.36 22.84
N ARG A 96 20.47 19.62 23.16
CA ARG A 96 20.05 20.04 24.51
C ARG A 96 18.85 21.00 24.43
N PRO A 97 17.60 20.55 24.68
CA PRO A 97 17.23 19.15 24.93
C PRO A 97 17.50 18.26 23.71
N LEU A 98 17.67 16.95 23.93
CA LEU A 98 17.85 16.00 22.84
C LEU A 98 16.51 15.81 22.14
N VAL A 99 16.42 16.22 20.87
CA VAL A 99 15.21 16.11 20.06
C VAL A 99 15.55 15.38 18.77
N MET A 100 14.77 14.36 18.45
CA MET A 100 14.90 13.54 17.24
C MET A 100 13.67 13.73 16.36
N LEU A 101 13.86 13.68 15.05
CA LEU A 101 12.82 13.58 14.02
C LEU A 101 12.90 12.18 13.40
N ALA A 102 11.76 11.58 13.13
CA ALA A 102 11.63 10.39 12.30
C ALA A 102 10.24 10.33 11.67
N THR A 103 10.13 9.73 10.50
CA THR A 103 8.85 9.49 9.83
C THR A 103 8.33 8.11 10.19
N VAL A 104 7.09 8.06 10.65
CA VAL A 104 6.33 6.82 10.87
C VAL A 104 5.33 6.65 9.73
N ALA A 105 5.06 5.40 9.36
CA ALA A 105 4.04 5.08 8.37
C ALA A 105 3.12 3.94 8.79
N TRP A 106 1.90 3.97 8.24
CA TRP A 106 0.91 2.90 8.31
C TRP A 106 0.60 2.42 6.91
N PHE A 107 0.83 1.13 6.66
CA PHE A 107 0.52 0.48 5.39
C PHE A 107 -0.70 -0.40 5.56
N TYR A 108 -1.76 -0.06 4.82
CA TYR A 108 -3.04 -0.74 4.96
C TYR A 108 -3.13 -1.90 3.97
N ALA A 109 -3.57 -3.06 4.45
CA ALA A 109 -3.82 -4.22 3.59
C ALA A 109 -4.95 -3.97 2.58
N GLN A 110 -5.88 -3.06 2.90
CA GLN A 110 -6.95 -2.61 2.02
C GLN A 110 -6.97 -1.07 2.04
N PRO A 111 -7.09 -0.41 0.87
CA PRO A 111 -7.20 1.04 0.81
C PRO A 111 -8.35 1.57 1.67
N ARG A 112 -8.10 2.68 2.35
CA ARG A 112 -9.11 3.46 3.09
C ARG A 112 -9.58 4.62 2.22
N VAL A 113 -10.64 5.31 2.63
CA VAL A 113 -11.18 6.47 1.91
C VAL A 113 -11.01 7.71 2.78
N SER A 114 -10.49 8.80 2.20
CA SER A 114 -10.42 10.09 2.89
C SER A 114 -11.83 10.64 3.10
N GLU A 115 -12.13 11.07 4.32
CA GLU A 115 -13.39 11.73 4.65
C GLU A 115 -13.46 13.15 4.05
N ALA A 116 -12.31 13.78 3.79
CA ALA A 116 -12.24 15.15 3.30
C ALA A 116 -12.49 15.26 1.79
N ASN A 117 -12.01 14.29 1.00
CA ASN A 117 -12.08 14.36 -0.47
C ASN A 117 -12.65 13.09 -1.15
N GLY A 118 -12.96 12.04 -0.39
CA GLY A 118 -13.55 10.81 -0.92
C GLY A 118 -12.59 9.93 -1.74
N GLN A 119 -11.31 10.28 -1.83
CA GLN A 119 -10.32 9.52 -2.58
C GLN A 119 -9.75 8.36 -1.75
N PRO A 120 -9.44 7.21 -2.39
CA PRO A 120 -8.81 6.10 -1.71
C PRO A 120 -7.33 6.36 -1.41
N TYR A 121 -6.83 5.90 -0.27
CA TYR A 121 -5.41 5.92 0.10
C TYR A 121 -4.98 4.55 0.66
N GLY A 122 -3.79 4.09 0.25
CA GLY A 122 -3.21 2.81 0.67
C GLY A 122 -2.26 2.92 1.85
N SER A 123 -1.75 4.12 2.13
CA SER A 123 -0.78 4.34 3.19
C SER A 123 -0.83 5.75 3.76
N VAL A 124 -0.32 5.90 4.98
CA VAL A 124 -0.22 7.17 5.70
C VAL A 124 1.18 7.33 6.24
N THR A 125 1.74 8.54 6.19
CA THR A 125 2.97 8.91 6.89
C THR A 125 2.75 10.07 7.84
N GLN A 126 3.55 10.12 8.90
CA GLN A 126 3.59 11.21 9.86
C GLN A 126 5.05 11.51 10.21
N PRO A 127 5.55 12.75 9.97
CA PRO A 127 6.79 13.20 10.56
C PRO A 127 6.58 13.43 12.06
N VAL A 128 7.34 12.73 12.89
CA VAL A 128 7.22 12.80 14.35
C VAL A 128 8.48 13.39 14.94
N THR A 129 8.32 14.47 15.69
CA THR A 129 9.38 15.01 16.53
C THR A 129 9.27 14.45 17.95
N ILE A 130 10.28 13.74 18.42
CA ILE A 130 10.36 13.20 19.79
C ILE A 130 11.39 13.99 20.59
N ASN A 131 10.95 14.61 21.70
CA ASN A 131 11.85 15.15 22.71
C ASN A 131 12.31 14.01 23.63
N CYS A 132 13.51 13.50 23.37
CA CYS A 132 14.08 12.40 24.12
C CYS A 132 14.40 12.75 25.57
N SER A 133 14.59 14.05 25.88
CA SER A 133 14.85 14.52 27.25
C SER A 133 13.58 14.58 28.10
N ASN A 134 12.45 14.98 27.52
CA ASN A 134 11.20 15.22 28.25
C ASN A 134 10.14 14.13 28.03
N ASN A 135 10.43 13.12 27.20
CA ASN A 135 9.53 12.01 26.89
C ASN A 135 8.19 12.46 26.28
N THR A 136 8.26 13.48 25.42
CA THR A 136 7.11 14.02 24.69
C THR A 136 7.32 13.92 23.17
N TYR A 137 6.23 14.00 22.41
CA TYR A 137 6.27 14.04 20.95
C TYR A 137 5.30 15.08 20.38
N THR A 138 5.57 15.49 19.14
CA THR A 138 4.77 16.43 18.37
C THR A 138 4.62 15.90 16.95
N ILE A 139 3.40 16.03 16.40
CA ILE A 139 3.07 15.69 15.01
C ILE A 139 2.38 16.91 14.43
N THR A 140 2.90 17.42 13.32
CA THR A 140 2.37 18.64 12.68
C THR A 140 1.47 18.33 11.50
N GLU A 141 1.71 17.21 10.82
CA GLU A 141 0.96 16.82 9.63
C GLU A 141 0.79 15.31 9.54
N THR A 142 -0.22 14.90 8.77
CA THR A 142 -0.46 13.52 8.35
C THR A 142 -0.66 13.51 6.85
N GLN A 143 0.15 12.73 6.15
CA GLN A 143 0.16 12.64 4.70
C GLN A 143 -0.43 11.31 4.26
N HIS A 144 -1.38 11.34 3.33
CA HIS A 144 -2.06 10.16 2.82
C HIS A 144 -1.65 9.93 1.38
N TYR A 145 -1.24 8.71 1.06
CA TYR A 145 -0.74 8.34 -0.26
C TYR A 145 -1.66 7.33 -0.93
N ALA A 146 -1.88 7.50 -2.24
CA ALA A 146 -2.75 6.63 -3.02
C ALA A 146 -2.23 5.18 -3.05
N GLY A 147 -0.92 5.01 -3.16
CA GLY A 147 -0.27 3.71 -3.25
C GLY A 147 0.02 3.07 -1.88
N PRO A 148 0.44 1.79 -1.90
CA PRO A 148 1.01 1.15 -0.72
C PRO A 148 2.37 1.78 -0.37
N ASP A 149 2.84 1.55 0.85
CA ASP A 149 4.22 1.84 1.26
C ASP A 149 4.69 3.30 1.08
N ALA A 150 3.77 4.25 1.25
CA ALA A 150 3.97 5.69 1.03
C ALA A 150 4.38 6.05 -0.41
N THR A 151 3.85 5.33 -1.40
CA THR A 151 4.09 5.57 -2.82
C THR A 151 2.87 6.14 -3.53
N GLY A 152 3.07 6.65 -4.75
CA GLY A 152 2.01 7.24 -5.56
C GLY A 152 1.71 8.69 -5.18
N GLU A 153 0.62 9.21 -5.74
CA GLU A 153 0.18 10.59 -5.53
C GLU A 153 -0.21 10.85 -4.06
N LEU A 154 0.11 12.06 -3.59
CA LEU A 154 -0.36 12.54 -2.30
C LEU A 154 -1.86 12.88 -2.41
N VAL A 155 -2.68 12.08 -1.73
CA VAL A 155 -4.15 12.22 -1.73
C VAL A 155 -4.56 13.43 -0.90
N GLU A 156 -3.95 13.59 0.27
CA GLU A 156 -4.16 14.74 1.14
C GLU A 156 -3.00 14.87 2.14
N SER A 157 -2.74 16.11 2.56
CA SER A 157 -1.95 16.41 3.75
C SER A 157 -2.82 17.22 4.70
N LEU A 158 -3.00 16.69 5.90
CA LEU A 158 -3.86 17.27 6.92
C LEU A 158 -3.00 17.74 8.10
N PRO A 159 -3.14 19.00 8.55
CA PRO A 159 -2.52 19.42 9.80
C PRO A 159 -3.14 18.61 10.94
N VAL A 160 -2.31 18.12 11.85
CA VAL A 160 -2.80 17.38 13.01
C VAL A 160 -3.17 18.37 14.11
N ALA A 161 -4.47 18.54 14.35
CA ALA A 161 -4.92 19.36 15.45
C ALA A 161 -4.58 18.69 16.79
N GLY A 162 -3.80 19.37 17.63
CA GLY A 162 -3.71 19.05 19.06
C GLY A 162 -2.64 18.05 19.48
N ILE A 163 -1.75 17.57 18.60
CA ILE A 163 -0.60 16.74 19.00
C ILE A 163 0.66 17.60 19.07
N SER A 164 0.79 18.32 20.18
CA SER A 164 1.99 19.09 20.53
C SER A 164 2.44 18.76 21.93
N ASN A 165 3.71 18.38 22.09
CA ASN A 165 4.30 17.96 23.36
C ASN A 165 3.46 16.90 24.11
N ALA A 166 2.81 16.01 23.36
CA ALA A 166 2.00 14.94 23.90
C ALA A 166 2.90 13.91 24.62
N PRO A 167 2.45 13.30 25.73
CA PRO A 167 3.25 12.35 26.47
C PRO A 167 3.42 11.03 25.71
N VAL A 168 4.68 10.62 25.47
CA VAL A 168 5.01 9.36 24.76
C VAL A 168 4.43 8.13 25.47
N ALA A 169 4.31 8.16 26.80
CA ALA A 169 3.83 7.02 27.58
C ALA A 169 2.42 6.53 27.18
N ARG A 170 1.58 7.42 26.63
CA ARG A 170 0.18 7.13 26.29
C ARG A 170 0.01 6.61 24.86
N ASP A 171 1.00 6.77 24.00
CA ASP A 171 0.95 6.37 22.61
C ASP A 171 1.87 5.15 22.39
N PRO A 172 1.32 3.96 22.07
CA PRO A 172 2.13 2.77 21.88
C PRO A 172 3.11 2.88 20.72
N VAL A 173 2.71 3.53 19.62
CA VAL A 173 3.56 3.71 18.43
C VAL A 173 4.74 4.59 18.81
N GLN A 174 4.48 5.73 19.46
CA GLN A 174 5.55 6.67 19.81
C GLN A 174 6.48 6.15 20.90
N ARG A 175 5.95 5.33 21.82
CA ARG A 175 6.76 4.64 22.82
C ARG A 175 7.74 3.67 22.16
N GLN A 176 7.28 2.92 21.16
CA GLN A 176 8.15 2.01 20.43
C GLN A 176 9.15 2.79 19.57
N LEU A 177 8.70 3.84 18.85
CA LEU A 177 9.58 4.67 18.03
C LEU A 177 10.70 5.29 18.87
N ARG A 178 10.36 5.83 20.05
CA ARG A 178 11.35 6.35 21.00
C ARG A 178 12.41 5.32 21.36
N SER A 179 12.04 4.06 21.58
CA SER A 179 13.00 3.00 21.93
C SER A 179 13.99 2.70 20.81
N VAL A 180 13.65 3.04 19.57
CA VAL A 180 14.50 2.89 18.39
C VAL A 180 15.38 4.12 18.18
N ILE A 181 14.81 5.32 18.23
CA ILE A 181 15.51 6.55 17.76
C ILE A 181 16.21 7.34 18.86
N CYS A 182 15.80 7.17 20.12
CA CYS A 182 16.45 7.86 21.22
C CYS A 182 17.51 6.97 21.86
N PRO A 183 18.69 7.51 22.19
CA PRO A 183 19.70 6.76 22.92
C PRO A 183 19.14 6.32 24.27
N ALA A 184 19.53 5.13 24.73
CA ALA A 184 19.21 4.65 26.06
C ALA A 184 19.74 5.67 27.08
N GLY A 185 18.83 6.39 27.74
CA GLY A 185 19.22 7.28 28.81
C GLY A 185 19.91 6.48 29.91
N LYS A 186 21.02 7.00 30.44
CA LYS A 186 21.49 6.55 31.76
C LYS A 186 20.36 6.84 32.73
N SER A 187 19.59 5.82 33.07
CA SER A 187 18.58 5.91 34.11
C SER A 187 19.29 6.36 35.38
N SER A 188 19.17 7.65 35.72
CA SER A 188 19.46 8.13 37.06
C SER A 188 18.35 7.64 37.97
N ARG A 189 18.37 6.33 38.24
CA ARG A 189 17.62 5.73 39.33
C ARG A 189 18.23 6.31 40.61
N LYS A 190 17.50 7.24 41.22
CA LYS A 190 17.81 7.81 42.53
C LYS A 190 17.15 6.95 43.61
#